data_AF-A0A2V6H2X9-F1
#
_entry.id   AF-A0A2V6H2X9-F1
#
_cell.length_a   1.000
_cell.length_b   1.000
_cell.length_c   1.000
_cell.angle_alpha   90.00
_cell.angle_beta   90.00
_cell.angle_gamma   90.00
#
_symmetry.space_group_name_H-M   'P 1'
#
loop_
_entity.id
_entity.type
_entity.pdbx_description
1 polymer ?
#
loop_
_entity_poly.entity_id
_entity_poly.type
_entity_poly.pdbx_seq_one_letter_code
_entity_poly.pdbx_strand_id
1 'polypeptide(L)'
;PVPIDRAADHIFGLVLMNDWSARDIQAWEYQPLGPFLGKNFATSISPWVVTLEAVEPFRKPLPPQDPEPLPYLRGKNDFTFDIQLEAQLQTSSMNASHVITRTNFQNLYWSIAQQLAHHTVNGCNLEPGDLLASGTISGPTEESRGCMLELTWRGANPLKLPNGETRKWLEDGDRLTISGWCQGDGYRVGFGEVNARILPAS
;
A
#
# COMPACT_ATOMS: atom_id res chain seq x y z
N PRO A 1 -15.17 -20.25 6.93
CA PRO A 1 -15.31 -18.83 6.49
C PRO A 1 -15.44 -17.90 7.68
N VAL A 2 -14.77 -16.75 7.64
CA VAL A 2 -14.92 -15.69 8.64
C VAL A 2 -16.01 -14.72 8.15
N PRO A 3 -17.15 -14.59 8.87
CA PRO A 3 -18.15 -13.59 8.53
C PRO A 3 -17.58 -12.18 8.61
N ILE A 4 -17.99 -11.27 7.72
CA ILE A 4 -17.45 -9.90 7.65
C ILE A 4 -17.51 -9.14 9.00
N ASP A 5 -18.62 -9.25 9.74
CA ASP A 5 -18.78 -8.60 11.04
C ASP A 5 -17.84 -9.17 12.14
N ARG A 6 -17.13 -10.27 11.86
CA ARG A 6 -16.13 -10.90 12.73
C ARG A 6 -14.71 -10.72 12.20
N ALA A 7 -14.52 -10.16 11.01
CA ALA A 7 -13.21 -10.10 10.36
C ALA A 7 -12.18 -9.30 11.17
N ALA A 8 -12.59 -8.20 11.82
CA ALA A 8 -11.69 -7.39 12.63
C ALA A 8 -11.08 -8.15 13.82
N ASP A 9 -11.80 -9.15 14.37
CA ASP A 9 -11.31 -9.99 15.48
C ASP A 9 -10.12 -10.88 15.07
N HIS A 10 -9.88 -11.04 13.76
CA HIS A 10 -8.79 -11.84 13.20
C HIS A 10 -7.60 -10.99 12.71
N ILE A 11 -7.65 -9.67 12.88
CA ILE A 11 -6.60 -8.76 12.41
C ILE A 11 -5.87 -8.20 13.61
N PHE A 12 -4.61 -8.60 13.79
CA PHE A 12 -3.78 -8.14 14.90
C PHE A 12 -3.36 -6.67 14.73
N GLY A 13 -2.92 -6.29 13.53
CA GLY A 13 -2.38 -4.97 13.27
C GLY A 13 -1.98 -4.76 11.82
N LEU A 14 -1.35 -3.62 11.58
CA LEU A 14 -1.00 -3.11 10.27
C LEU A 14 0.50 -2.76 10.22
N VAL A 15 1.09 -2.93 9.05
CA VAL A 15 2.45 -2.53 8.70
C VAL A 15 2.43 -1.76 7.37
N LEU A 16 3.45 -0.95 7.12
CA LEU A 16 3.73 -0.45 5.78
C LEU A 16 4.31 -1.59 4.94
N MET A 17 4.03 -1.57 3.64
CA MET A 17 4.53 -2.56 2.70
C MET A 17 4.93 -1.89 1.39
N ASN A 18 6.08 -2.30 0.86
CA ASN A 18 6.48 -2.04 -0.52
C ASN A 18 6.56 -3.35 -1.28
N ASP A 19 5.62 -3.56 -2.19
CA ASP A 19 5.53 -4.70 -3.10
C ASP A 19 6.27 -4.37 -4.40
N TRP A 20 7.59 -4.59 -4.41
CA TRP A 20 8.48 -4.20 -5.49
C TRP A 20 8.07 -4.90 -6.79
N SER A 21 8.20 -4.19 -7.91
CA SER A 21 7.62 -4.66 -9.16
C SER A 21 8.48 -4.39 -10.39
N ALA A 22 8.86 -5.45 -11.10
CA ALA A 22 9.47 -5.37 -12.43
C ALA A 22 8.38 -5.44 -13.51
N ARG A 23 7.96 -4.27 -14.01
CA ARG A 23 6.72 -4.12 -14.79
C ARG A 23 6.80 -4.70 -16.21
N ASP A 24 8.00 -4.72 -16.78
CA ASP A 24 8.29 -5.35 -18.06
C ASP A 24 8.20 -6.89 -17.97
N ILE A 25 8.85 -7.50 -16.99
CA ILE A 25 8.75 -8.94 -16.69
C ILE A 25 7.29 -9.31 -16.41
N GLN A 26 6.62 -8.55 -15.53
CA GLN A 26 5.22 -8.78 -15.17
C GLN A 26 4.29 -8.72 -16.40
N ALA A 27 4.48 -7.73 -17.29
CA ALA A 27 3.62 -7.56 -18.46
C ALA A 27 3.72 -8.76 -19.43
N TRP A 28 4.88 -9.39 -19.53
CA TRP A 28 5.09 -10.58 -20.35
C TRP A 28 4.50 -11.85 -19.73
N GLU A 29 4.68 -12.06 -18.41
CA GLU A 29 4.34 -13.34 -17.77
C GLU A 29 2.89 -13.45 -17.28
N TYR A 30 2.21 -12.34 -16.98
CA TYR A 30 1.03 -12.39 -16.10
C TYR A 30 -0.19 -13.09 -16.71
N GLN A 31 -0.24 -13.27 -18.03
CA GLN A 31 -1.34 -13.96 -18.68
C GLN A 31 -1.02 -15.44 -18.85
N PRO A 32 -1.89 -16.37 -18.40
CA PRO A 32 -3.19 -16.16 -17.75
C PRO A 32 -3.16 -16.27 -16.21
N LEU A 33 -2.00 -16.54 -15.60
CA LEU A 33 -1.91 -17.04 -14.22
C LEU A 33 -1.69 -15.96 -13.15
N GLY A 34 -1.54 -14.70 -13.57
CA GLY A 34 -1.25 -13.58 -12.69
C GLY A 34 0.25 -13.32 -12.50
N PRO A 35 0.60 -12.27 -11.74
CA PRO A 35 1.98 -11.86 -11.51
C PRO A 35 2.80 -12.93 -10.78
N PHE A 36 4.07 -13.09 -11.17
CA PHE A 36 4.98 -14.06 -10.54
C PHE A 36 6.39 -13.48 -10.37
N LEU A 37 7.30 -13.64 -11.33
CA LEU A 37 8.68 -13.17 -11.25
C LEU A 37 8.78 -11.65 -11.21
N GLY A 38 7.81 -10.96 -11.78
CA GLY A 38 7.68 -9.51 -11.69
C GLY A 38 7.41 -8.99 -10.27
N LYS A 39 7.20 -9.87 -9.28
CA LYS A 39 6.86 -9.54 -7.89
C LYS A 39 7.68 -10.29 -6.84
N ASN A 40 7.98 -11.57 -7.07
CA ASN A 40 8.55 -12.43 -6.04
C ASN A 40 10.05 -12.20 -5.74
N PHE A 41 10.69 -11.24 -6.42
CA PHE A 41 12.11 -10.92 -6.19
C PHE A 41 12.34 -10.13 -4.90
N ALA A 42 11.38 -9.32 -4.47
CA ALA A 42 11.47 -8.58 -3.21
C ALA A 42 10.11 -8.02 -2.76
N THR A 43 9.84 -8.14 -1.47
CA THR A 43 8.77 -7.43 -0.77
C THR A 43 9.31 -6.95 0.57
N SER A 44 9.09 -5.68 0.91
CA SER A 44 9.59 -5.09 2.16
C SER A 44 8.44 -4.63 3.04
N ILE A 45 8.56 -4.80 4.36
CA ILE A 45 7.58 -4.33 5.35
C ILE A 45 8.25 -3.50 6.44
N SER A 46 7.49 -2.61 7.07
CA SER A 46 7.99 -1.88 8.25
C SER A 46 8.14 -2.85 9.43
N PRO A 47 9.12 -2.63 10.31
CA PRO A 47 9.41 -3.58 11.40
C PRO A 47 8.38 -3.52 12.54
N TRP A 48 7.62 -2.43 12.66
CA TRP A 48 6.67 -2.22 13.74
C TRP A 48 5.25 -2.53 13.28
N VAL A 49 4.64 -3.55 13.89
CA VAL A 49 3.23 -3.87 13.71
C VAL A 49 2.41 -2.96 14.63
N VAL A 50 1.70 -2.00 14.05
CA VAL A 50 0.79 -1.11 14.78
C VAL A 50 -0.53 -1.83 14.98
N THR A 51 -0.95 -2.04 16.22
CA THR A 51 -2.15 -2.83 16.51
C THR A 51 -3.43 -2.12 16.07
N LEU A 52 -4.50 -2.87 15.82
CA LEU A 52 -5.79 -2.27 15.46
C LEU A 52 -6.32 -1.33 16.55
N GLU A 53 -6.09 -1.64 17.82
CA GLU A 53 -6.52 -0.79 18.94
C GLU A 53 -5.82 0.58 18.91
N ALA A 54 -4.55 0.64 18.48
CA ALA A 54 -3.82 1.89 18.38
C ALA A 54 -4.33 2.80 17.26
N VAL A 55 -4.90 2.22 16.20
CA VAL A 55 -5.46 2.97 15.06
C VAL A 55 -6.97 3.19 15.16
N GLU A 56 -7.66 2.54 16.10
CA GLU A 56 -9.11 2.65 16.30
C GLU A 56 -9.62 4.10 16.46
N PRO A 57 -8.94 5.03 17.15
CA PRO A 57 -9.35 6.44 17.21
C PRO A 57 -9.41 7.14 15.84
N PHE A 58 -8.78 6.56 14.82
CA PHE A 58 -8.69 7.08 13.45
C PHE A 58 -9.59 6.32 12.48
N ARG A 59 -10.50 5.48 12.98
CA ARG A 59 -11.53 4.82 12.19
C ARG A 59 -12.38 5.84 11.44
N LYS A 60 -12.69 5.54 10.18
CA LYS A 60 -13.61 6.29 9.31
C LYS A 60 -14.67 5.35 8.74
N PRO A 61 -15.87 5.86 8.40
CA PRO A 61 -16.84 5.08 7.64
C PRO A 61 -16.25 4.72 6.27
N LEU A 62 -16.49 3.49 5.80
CA LEU A 62 -16.12 3.11 4.44
C LEU A 62 -16.91 3.97 3.43
N PRO A 63 -16.29 4.45 2.34
CA PRO A 63 -17.01 5.14 1.28
C PRO A 63 -18.13 4.28 0.65
N PRO A 64 -19.19 4.90 0.10
CA PRO A 64 -20.24 4.16 -0.60
C PRO A 64 -19.69 3.32 -1.75
N GLN A 65 -20.19 2.10 -1.88
CA GLN A 65 -19.82 1.17 -2.95
C GLN A 65 -20.97 1.02 -3.94
N ASP A 66 -20.67 1.18 -5.22
CA ASP A 66 -21.59 1.00 -6.35
C ASP A 66 -20.91 0.17 -7.46
N PRO A 67 -21.45 -1.02 -7.83
CA PRO A 67 -22.66 -1.64 -7.29
C PRO A 67 -22.52 -2.05 -5.82
N GLU A 68 -23.66 -2.13 -5.13
CA GLU A 68 -23.71 -2.67 -3.77
C GLU A 68 -23.13 -4.10 -3.75
N PRO A 69 -22.15 -4.40 -2.86
CA PRO A 69 -21.54 -5.73 -2.80
C PRO A 69 -22.57 -6.84 -2.53
N LEU A 70 -22.20 -8.10 -2.75
CA LEU A 70 -23.03 -9.24 -2.34
C LEU A 70 -23.18 -9.28 -0.80
N PRO A 71 -24.27 -9.87 -0.25
CA PRO A 71 -24.59 -9.81 1.18
C PRO A 71 -23.46 -10.21 2.13
N TYR A 72 -22.61 -11.18 1.77
CA TYR A 72 -21.50 -11.62 2.64
C TYR A 72 -20.36 -10.59 2.77
N LEU A 73 -20.34 -9.54 1.94
CA LEU A 73 -19.39 -8.42 1.98
C LEU A 73 -20.04 -7.12 2.50
N ARG A 74 -21.27 -7.19 3.02
CA ARG A 74 -21.97 -6.03 3.59
C ARG A 74 -21.79 -6.03 5.10
N GLY A 75 -20.79 -5.29 5.60
CA GLY A 75 -20.59 -5.10 7.03
C GLY A 75 -21.59 -4.09 7.60
N LYS A 76 -22.12 -4.32 8.80
CA LYS A 76 -23.10 -3.40 9.41
C LYS A 76 -22.52 -2.03 9.72
N ASN A 77 -21.25 -1.99 10.11
CA ASN A 77 -20.47 -0.79 10.42
C ASN A 77 -19.08 -0.91 9.77
N ASP A 78 -19.07 -1.15 8.45
CA ASP A 78 -17.82 -1.30 7.72
C ASP A 78 -17.01 -0.01 7.73
N PHE A 79 -15.69 -0.16 7.64
CA PHE A 79 -14.77 0.89 8.05
C PHE A 79 -13.50 0.93 7.21
N THR A 80 -12.86 2.08 7.29
CA THR A 80 -11.47 2.29 6.89
C THR A 80 -10.75 3.09 7.99
N PHE A 81 -9.49 3.44 7.77
CA PHE A 81 -8.69 4.24 8.70
C PHE A 81 -8.10 5.46 8.01
N ASP A 82 -8.09 6.59 8.72
CA ASP A 82 -7.36 7.79 8.32
C ASP A 82 -5.87 7.63 8.66
N ILE A 83 -5.14 7.01 7.74
CA ILE A 83 -3.69 6.78 7.84
C ILE A 83 -3.05 7.54 6.70
N GLN A 84 -2.30 8.59 7.04
CA GLN A 84 -1.49 9.35 6.08
C GLN A 84 -0.33 8.48 5.61
N LEU A 85 -0.09 8.46 4.30
CA LEU A 85 0.98 7.69 3.67
C LEU A 85 1.80 8.61 2.77
N GLU A 86 3.11 8.51 2.86
CA GLU A 86 4.05 9.30 2.08
C GLU A 86 5.18 8.41 1.55
N ALA A 87 5.53 8.59 0.27
CA ALA A 87 6.75 7.99 -0.28
C ALA A 87 7.73 9.06 -0.75
N GLN A 88 9.01 8.83 -0.46
CA GLN A 88 10.11 9.72 -0.77
C GLN A 88 11.18 9.01 -1.60
N LEU A 89 11.70 9.70 -2.61
CA LEU A 89 12.79 9.23 -3.46
C LEU A 89 14.05 10.07 -3.20
N GLN A 90 15.19 9.39 -3.07
CA GLN A 90 16.49 10.01 -3.03
C GLN A 90 17.41 9.33 -4.05
N THR A 91 17.87 10.09 -5.04
CA THR A 91 18.86 9.60 -5.99
C THR A 91 20.26 9.65 -5.37
N SER A 92 21.24 9.00 -6.01
CA SER A 92 22.65 9.06 -5.58
C SER A 92 23.24 10.49 -5.61
N SER A 93 22.67 11.40 -6.40
CA SER A 93 23.12 12.78 -6.55
C SER A 93 22.40 13.76 -5.61
N MET A 94 21.39 13.30 -4.87
CA MET A 94 20.59 14.14 -3.98
C MET A 94 21.09 14.10 -2.54
N ASN A 95 21.28 15.29 -1.94
CA ASN A 95 21.66 15.43 -0.53
C ASN A 95 20.52 15.15 0.46
N ALA A 96 19.27 15.25 0.01
CA ALA A 96 18.07 14.99 0.80
C ALA A 96 17.01 14.32 -0.07
N SER A 97 16.13 13.52 0.52
CA SER A 97 15.00 12.88 -0.17
C SER A 97 13.96 13.91 -0.63
N HIS A 98 13.17 13.53 -1.63
CA HIS A 98 12.05 14.31 -2.15
C HIS A 98 10.77 13.50 -2.11
N VAL A 99 9.69 14.11 -1.61
CA VAL A 99 8.37 13.47 -1.56
C VAL A 99 7.80 13.35 -2.96
N ILE A 100 7.54 12.12 -3.40
CA ILE A 100 7.01 11.84 -4.75
C ILE A 100 5.52 11.51 -4.74
N THR A 101 4.95 11.12 -3.60
CA THR A 101 3.52 10.91 -3.46
C THR A 101 3.06 11.08 -2.01
N ARG A 102 1.84 11.59 -1.85
CA ARG A 102 1.09 11.60 -0.59
C ARG A 102 -0.31 11.09 -0.82
N THR A 103 -0.68 10.05 -0.09
CA THR A 103 -1.99 9.44 -0.19
C THR A 103 -2.49 9.08 1.21
N ASN A 104 -3.63 8.40 1.28
CA ASN A 104 -4.21 7.97 2.54
C ASN A 104 -4.85 6.59 2.38
N PHE A 105 -4.73 5.77 3.41
CA PHE A 105 -5.32 4.43 3.45
C PHE A 105 -6.85 4.43 3.25
N GLN A 106 -7.52 5.52 3.64
CA GLN A 106 -8.96 5.68 3.43
C GLN A 106 -9.40 5.71 1.96
N ASN A 107 -8.46 5.82 1.01
CA ASN A 107 -8.74 5.75 -0.42
C ASN A 107 -9.02 4.33 -0.92
N LEU A 108 -8.78 3.30 -0.11
CA LEU A 108 -9.12 1.91 -0.47
C LEU A 108 -10.64 1.74 -0.60
N TYR A 109 -11.05 1.20 -1.74
CA TYR A 109 -12.46 0.94 -2.03
C TYR A 109 -13.02 -0.27 -1.25
N TRP A 110 -12.18 -1.29 -1.03
CA TRP A 110 -12.53 -2.48 -0.25
C TRP A 110 -11.89 -2.40 1.13
N SER A 111 -12.67 -2.60 2.19
CA SER A 111 -12.14 -2.60 3.56
C SER A 111 -11.28 -3.84 3.83
N ILE A 112 -10.45 -3.76 4.87
CA ILE A 112 -9.69 -4.94 5.36
C ILE A 112 -10.63 -6.05 5.85
N ALA A 113 -11.82 -5.70 6.35
CA ALA A 113 -12.83 -6.67 6.76
C ALA A 113 -13.40 -7.43 5.55
N GLN A 114 -13.68 -6.71 4.45
CA GLN A 114 -14.14 -7.31 3.19
C GLN A 114 -13.05 -8.20 2.58
N GLN A 115 -11.79 -7.76 2.57
CA GLN A 115 -10.66 -8.55 2.06
C GLN A 115 -10.56 -9.90 2.79
N LEU A 116 -10.59 -9.90 4.12
CA LEU A 116 -10.50 -11.11 4.93
C LEU A 116 -11.73 -12.02 4.77
N ALA A 117 -12.94 -11.43 4.78
CA ALA A 117 -14.18 -12.17 4.55
C ALA A 117 -14.18 -12.84 3.17
N HIS A 118 -13.71 -12.14 2.13
CA HIS A 118 -13.58 -12.70 0.79
C HIS A 118 -12.53 -13.81 0.72
N HIS A 119 -11.35 -13.61 1.33
CA HIS A 119 -10.28 -14.61 1.34
C HIS A 119 -10.78 -15.95 1.92
N THR A 120 -11.54 -15.90 3.00
CA THR A 120 -11.99 -17.10 3.72
C THR A 120 -13.32 -17.68 3.23
N VAL A 121 -13.97 -17.06 2.24
CA VAL A 121 -15.33 -17.42 1.80
C VAL A 121 -15.41 -18.85 1.27
N ASN A 122 -14.34 -19.33 0.64
CA ASN A 122 -14.25 -20.67 0.05
C ASN A 122 -13.77 -21.75 1.03
N GLY A 123 -13.52 -21.39 2.30
CA GLY A 123 -12.96 -22.30 3.31
C GLY A 123 -11.44 -22.28 3.43
N CYS A 124 -10.73 -21.40 2.70
CA CYS A 124 -9.31 -21.13 2.93
C CYS A 124 -9.08 -20.77 4.41
N ASN A 125 -8.15 -21.49 5.06
CA ASN A 125 -7.77 -21.26 6.44
C ASN A 125 -6.71 -20.15 6.51
N LEU A 126 -6.93 -19.18 7.39
CA LEU A 126 -5.94 -18.18 7.76
C LEU A 126 -5.23 -18.65 9.03
N GLU A 127 -3.93 -18.40 9.10
CA GLU A 127 -3.08 -18.74 10.22
C GLU A 127 -2.49 -17.48 10.89
N PRO A 128 -2.17 -17.52 12.20
CA PRO A 128 -1.46 -16.42 12.83
C PRO A 128 -0.13 -16.11 12.13
N GLY A 129 0.04 -14.85 11.73
CA GLY A 129 1.22 -14.39 10.99
C GLY A 129 1.01 -14.28 9.48
N ASP A 130 -0.14 -14.72 8.95
CA ASP A 130 -0.52 -14.42 7.57
C ASP A 130 -0.56 -12.90 7.33
N LEU A 131 -0.05 -12.47 6.18
CA LEU A 131 0.02 -11.07 5.80
C LEU A 131 -0.83 -10.83 4.55
N LEU A 132 -1.93 -10.08 4.71
CA LEU A 132 -2.80 -9.65 3.62
C LEU A 132 -2.49 -8.20 3.27
N ALA A 133 -2.03 -7.98 2.04
CA ALA A 133 -1.72 -6.65 1.52
C ALA A 133 -2.97 -5.96 0.94
N SER A 134 -3.03 -4.64 1.06
CA SER A 134 -4.14 -3.82 0.53
C SER A 134 -4.20 -3.74 -1.00
N GLY A 135 -3.09 -4.06 -1.67
CA GLY A 135 -2.79 -3.57 -3.01
C GLY A 135 -2.22 -2.14 -2.98
N THR A 136 -1.81 -1.63 -4.15
CA THR A 136 -1.31 -0.26 -4.30
C THR A 136 -2.38 0.75 -3.89
N ILE A 137 -2.03 1.67 -2.99
CA ILE A 137 -2.96 2.71 -2.51
C ILE A 137 -2.76 3.98 -3.34
N SER A 138 -3.72 4.28 -4.21
CA SER A 138 -3.76 5.50 -5.01
C SER A 138 -4.97 6.35 -4.61
N GLY A 139 -4.77 7.65 -4.44
CA GLY A 139 -5.83 8.62 -4.25
C GLY A 139 -6.36 9.19 -5.57
N PRO A 140 -7.29 10.15 -5.50
CA PRO A 140 -7.96 10.70 -6.68
C PRO A 140 -7.10 11.69 -7.49
N THR A 141 -6.02 12.23 -6.94
CA THR A 141 -5.16 13.23 -7.62
C THR A 141 -3.88 12.58 -8.15
N GLU A 142 -3.22 13.22 -9.13
CA GLU A 142 -1.99 12.69 -9.71
C GLU A 142 -0.87 12.51 -8.69
N GLU A 143 -0.76 13.44 -7.75
CA GLU A 143 0.25 13.46 -6.67
C GLU A 143 -0.03 12.42 -5.58
N SER A 144 -1.19 11.77 -5.62
CA SER A 144 -1.61 10.75 -4.66
C SER A 144 -1.59 9.33 -5.22
N ARG A 145 -1.08 9.16 -6.45
CA ARG A 145 -0.90 7.85 -7.09
C ARG A 145 0.18 7.05 -6.36
N GLY A 146 -0.07 5.75 -6.16
CA GLY A 146 0.70 4.89 -5.25
C GLY A 146 1.91 4.20 -5.88
N CYS A 147 2.13 4.30 -7.20
CA CYS A 147 3.33 3.75 -7.82
C CYS A 147 3.85 4.57 -9.00
N MET A 148 5.11 4.34 -9.37
CA MET A 148 5.78 5.05 -10.47
C MET A 148 5.10 4.87 -11.84
N LEU A 149 4.48 3.69 -12.08
CA LEU A 149 3.69 3.44 -13.29
C LEU A 149 2.57 4.47 -13.45
N GLU A 150 1.89 4.80 -12.36
CA GLU A 150 0.78 5.74 -12.34
C GLU A 150 1.28 7.20 -12.28
N LEU A 151 2.22 7.49 -11.38
CA LEU A 151 2.82 8.83 -11.21
C LEU A 151 3.40 9.37 -12.52
N THR A 152 4.05 8.50 -13.29
CA THR A 152 4.72 8.91 -14.54
C THR A 152 3.89 8.62 -15.79
N TRP A 153 2.67 8.11 -15.63
CA TRP A 153 1.82 7.66 -16.73
C TRP A 153 2.56 6.74 -17.71
N ARG A 154 3.09 5.62 -17.21
CA ARG A 154 3.93 4.67 -17.96
C ARG A 154 5.18 5.32 -18.56
N GLY A 155 5.76 6.29 -17.85
CA GLY A 155 6.94 7.03 -18.28
C GLY A 155 6.69 8.14 -19.32
N ALA A 156 5.43 8.39 -19.70
CA ALA A 156 5.07 9.49 -20.60
C ALA A 156 5.29 10.87 -19.96
N ASN A 157 5.10 10.96 -18.64
CA ASN A 157 5.24 12.17 -17.84
C ASN A 157 6.29 11.93 -16.72
N PRO A 158 7.61 12.00 -17.00
CA PRO A 158 8.63 11.77 -15.99
C PRO A 158 8.48 12.69 -14.78
N LEU A 159 8.72 12.17 -13.58
CA LEU A 159 8.83 12.98 -12.37
C LEU A 159 9.99 13.94 -12.50
N LYS A 160 9.80 15.19 -12.06
CA LYS A 160 10.87 16.20 -11.98
C LYS A 160 11.36 16.27 -10.54
N LEU A 161 12.66 16.09 -10.34
CA LEU A 161 13.29 16.12 -9.03
C LEU A 161 13.91 17.51 -8.75
N PRO A 162 14.07 17.90 -7.48
CA PRO A 162 14.50 19.26 -7.12
C PRO A 162 15.92 19.62 -7.58
N ASN A 163 16.76 18.63 -7.90
CA ASN A 163 18.11 18.84 -8.42
C ASN A 163 18.17 18.85 -9.97
N GLY A 164 17.03 18.87 -10.65
CA GLY A 164 16.93 18.88 -12.12
C GLY A 164 16.95 17.50 -12.76
N GLU A 165 17.17 16.42 -12.01
CA GLU A 165 17.00 15.05 -12.51
C GLU A 165 15.52 14.75 -12.81
N THR A 166 15.30 13.69 -13.59
CA THR A 166 13.96 13.13 -13.80
C THR A 166 13.94 11.63 -13.58
N ARG A 167 12.76 11.08 -13.30
CA ARG A 167 12.57 9.62 -13.15
C ARG A 167 11.28 9.16 -13.83
N LYS A 168 11.41 8.10 -14.63
CA LYS A 168 10.29 7.33 -15.18
C LYS A 168 10.03 6.07 -14.35
N TRP A 169 11.11 5.40 -14.02
CA TRP A 169 11.20 4.24 -13.15
C TRP A 169 12.32 4.48 -12.15
N LEU A 170 12.47 3.57 -11.18
CA LEU A 170 13.62 3.59 -10.29
C LEU A 170 14.88 3.21 -11.06
N GLU A 171 15.98 3.85 -10.72
CA GLU A 171 17.31 3.58 -11.26
C GLU A 171 18.23 3.00 -10.18
N ASP A 172 19.32 2.35 -10.59
CA ASP A 172 20.31 1.82 -9.67
C ASP A 172 20.85 2.90 -8.72
N GLY A 173 20.90 2.57 -7.43
CA GLY A 173 21.30 3.48 -6.38
C GLY A 173 20.18 4.36 -5.85
N ASP A 174 19.01 4.45 -6.50
CA ASP A 174 17.86 5.16 -5.94
C ASP A 174 17.43 4.52 -4.60
N ARG A 175 17.09 5.37 -3.64
CA ARG A 175 16.53 4.98 -2.35
C ARG A 175 15.09 5.43 -2.26
N LEU A 176 14.20 4.48 -1.95
CA LEU A 176 12.78 4.75 -1.73
C LEU A 176 12.46 4.53 -0.24
N THR A 177 11.81 5.52 0.37
CA THR A 177 11.31 5.46 1.75
C THR A 177 9.80 5.60 1.74
N ILE A 178 9.07 4.67 2.37
CA ILE A 178 7.65 4.80 2.65
C ILE A 178 7.49 5.04 4.16
N SER A 179 6.70 6.05 4.52
CA SER A 179 6.33 6.34 5.91
C SER A 179 4.81 6.50 6.02
N GLY A 180 4.28 6.29 7.22
CA GLY A 180 2.86 6.47 7.47
C GLY A 180 2.55 6.76 8.92
N TRP A 181 1.46 7.50 9.15
CA TRP A 181 1.02 7.86 10.48
C TRP A 181 -0.46 8.23 10.53
N CYS A 182 -1.08 8.02 11.68
CA CYS A 182 -2.34 8.65 12.03
C CYS A 182 -2.07 9.97 12.77
N GLN A 183 -2.83 11.03 12.45
CA GLN A 183 -2.66 12.35 13.07
C GLN A 183 -3.71 12.59 14.15
N GLY A 184 -3.28 12.65 15.41
CA GLY A 184 -4.11 13.06 16.54
C GLY A 184 -3.93 14.54 16.89
N ASP A 185 -4.62 15.01 17.93
CA ASP A 185 -4.44 16.37 18.46
C ASP A 185 -3.18 16.43 19.32
N GLY A 186 -2.11 17.01 18.79
CA GLY A 186 -0.81 17.11 19.45
C GLY A 186 0.03 15.83 19.49
N TYR A 187 -0.40 14.73 18.84
CA TYR A 187 0.37 13.47 18.78
C TYR A 187 0.21 12.74 17.42
N ARG A 188 1.05 11.72 17.19
CA ARG A 188 0.94 10.81 16.05
C ARG A 188 1.06 9.35 16.50
N VAL A 189 0.33 8.46 15.82
CA VAL A 189 0.60 7.02 15.84
C VAL A 189 1.34 6.69 14.55
N GLY A 190 2.65 6.52 14.64
CA GLY A 190 3.52 6.31 13.48
C GLY A 190 3.85 4.84 13.24
N PHE A 191 4.07 4.49 11.98
CA PHE A 191 4.41 3.13 11.54
C PHE A 191 5.92 2.90 11.37
N GLY A 192 6.74 3.90 11.66
CA GLY A 192 8.14 3.91 11.24
C GLY A 192 8.25 4.02 9.72
N GLU A 193 9.21 3.30 9.13
CA GLU A 193 9.52 3.41 7.70
C GLU A 193 9.80 2.05 7.06
N VAL A 194 9.53 1.96 5.76
CA VAL A 194 10.13 0.98 4.84
C VAL A 194 11.16 1.73 4.01
N ASN A 195 12.44 1.40 4.17
CA ASN A 195 13.54 2.00 3.42
C ASN A 195 14.32 0.94 2.65
N ALA A 196 14.49 1.12 1.35
CA ALA A 196 15.42 0.28 0.58
C ALA A 196 16.14 1.08 -0.50
N ARG A 197 17.30 0.57 -0.90
CA ARG A 197 18.09 1.06 -2.02
C ARG A 197 18.07 0.03 -3.14
N ILE A 198 17.85 0.48 -4.37
CA ILE A 198 17.98 -0.35 -5.56
C ILE A 198 19.46 -0.63 -5.81
N LEU A 199 19.80 -1.92 -5.91
CA LEU A 199 21.14 -2.36 -6.28
C LEU A 199 21.15 -2.74 -7.76
N PRO A 200 22.29 -2.59 -8.45
CA PRO A 200 22.46 -3.11 -9.80
C PRO A 200 22.13 -4.60 -9.88
N ALA A 201 21.56 -5.02 -11.01
CA ALA A 201 21.41 -6.43 -11.32
C ALA A 201 22.79 -7.11 -11.41
N SER A 202 22.83 -8.39 -11.04
CA SER A 202 24.03 -9.24 -11.06
C SER A 202 24.48 -9.64 -12.47
#